data_AF-H3DQW0-F1
#
_entry.id   AF-H3DQW0-F1
#
_cell.length_a   1.000
_cell.length_b   1.000
_cell.length_c   1.000
_cell.angle_alpha   90.00
_cell.angle_beta   90.00
_cell.angle_gamma   90.00
#
_symmetry.space_group_name_H-M   'P 1'
#
loop_
_entity.id
_entity.type
_entity.pdbx_description
1 polymer ?
#
loop_
_entity_poly.entity_id
_entity_poly.type
_entity_poly.pdbx_seq_one_letter_code
_entity_poly.pdbx_strand_id
1 'polypeptide(L)'
;MVLLLLGDESMQKLFEGGKGSVFQRVLSWVPSHNHQLQLAGALAIANFARNDGNCIHMVDTGIVQKLLELLDRHVEEGNVTVQHAALSALRNLAIPVVNKAKMLSAGVADVV
;
A
#
# COMPACT_ATOMS: atom_id res chain seq x y z
N MET A 1 7.32 7.46 -12.40
CA MET A 1 5.94 7.58 -11.87
C MET A 1 5.90 7.67 -10.35
N VAL A 2 6.56 6.77 -9.60
CA VAL A 2 6.60 6.84 -8.12
C VAL A 2 7.18 8.16 -7.61
N LEU A 3 8.15 8.78 -8.31
CA LEU A 3 8.71 10.09 -7.94
C LEU A 3 7.66 11.22 -7.88
N LEU A 4 6.60 11.17 -8.70
CA LEU A 4 5.52 12.17 -8.66
C LEU A 4 4.65 12.04 -7.41
N LEU A 5 4.74 10.90 -6.71
CA LEU A 5 4.01 10.66 -5.47
C LEU A 5 4.74 11.20 -4.24
N LEU A 6 5.95 11.76 -4.39
CA LEU A 6 6.71 12.37 -3.30
C LEU A 6 6.23 13.80 -2.99
N GLY A 7 5.69 14.51 -3.99
CA GLY A 7 5.06 15.81 -3.79
C GLY A 7 3.61 15.65 -3.32
N ASP A 8 3.19 16.41 -2.31
CA ASP A 8 1.87 16.24 -1.69
C ASP A 8 0.72 16.61 -2.63
N GLU A 9 0.82 17.75 -3.33
CA GLU A 9 -0.21 18.18 -4.28
C GLU A 9 -0.34 17.23 -5.48
N SER A 10 0.80 16.80 -6.05
CA SER A 10 0.81 15.87 -7.17
C SER A 10 0.30 14.49 -6.75
N MET A 11 0.69 13.99 -5.57
CA MET A 11 0.18 12.75 -5.02
C MET A 11 -1.34 12.82 -4.82
N GLN A 12 -1.85 13.88 -4.20
CA GLN A 12 -3.29 13.99 -3.93
C GLN A 12 -4.10 14.07 -5.22
N LYS A 13 -3.58 14.75 -6.24
CA LYS A 13 -4.19 14.79 -7.58
C LYS A 13 -4.20 13.43 -8.26
N LEU A 14 -3.15 12.63 -8.09
CA LEU A 14 -3.06 11.27 -8.65
C LEU A 14 -3.88 10.24 -7.86
N PHE A 15 -4.16 10.52 -6.59
CA PHE A 15 -5.05 9.71 -5.76
C PHE A 15 -6.52 9.92 -6.17
N GLU A 16 -6.91 11.18 -6.37
CA GLU A 16 -8.25 11.57 -6.85
C GLU A 16 -9.38 10.90 -6.04
N GLY A 17 -9.27 10.94 -4.71
CA GLY A 17 -10.23 10.28 -3.81
C GLY A 17 -10.34 8.77 -4.02
N GLY A 18 -9.24 8.11 -4.39
CA GLY A 18 -9.16 6.69 -4.68
C GLY A 18 -9.65 6.29 -6.09
N LYS A 19 -10.01 7.25 -6.94
CA LYS A 19 -10.49 7.00 -8.31
C LYS A 19 -9.46 7.32 -9.38
N GLY A 20 -8.32 7.86 -9.00
CA GLY A 20 -7.28 8.28 -9.93
C GLY A 20 -6.78 7.13 -10.78
N SER A 21 -6.64 7.36 -12.09
CA SER A 21 -6.19 6.33 -13.04
C SER A 21 -4.84 5.72 -12.66
N VAL A 22 -3.94 6.53 -12.09
CA VAL A 22 -2.64 6.11 -11.57
C VAL A 22 -2.81 5.24 -10.32
N PHE A 23 -3.65 5.64 -9.37
CA PHE A 23 -3.94 4.85 -8.19
C PHE A 23 -4.55 3.48 -8.55
N GLN A 24 -5.55 3.47 -9.45
CA GLN A 24 -6.17 2.23 -9.94
C GLN A 24 -5.17 1.30 -10.64
N ARG A 25 -4.21 1.87 -11.39
CA ARG A 25 -3.13 1.10 -12.00
C ARG A 25 -2.17 0.53 -10.95
N VAL A 26 -1.83 1.30 -9.93
CA VAL A 26 -0.98 0.85 -8.81
C VAL A 26 -1.62 -0.34 -8.07
N LEU A 27 -2.94 -0.34 -7.89
CA LEU A 27 -3.66 -1.46 -7.27
C LEU A 27 -3.48 -2.77 -8.03
N SER A 28 -3.33 -2.75 -9.35
CA SER A 28 -3.10 -3.96 -10.15
C SER A 28 -1.63 -4.42 -10.15
N TRP A 29 -0.70 -3.56 -9.74
CA TRP A 29 0.72 -3.89 -9.68
C TRP A 29 1.10 -4.71 -8.44
N VAL A 30 0.47 -4.41 -7.30
CA VAL A 30 0.68 -5.11 -6.01
C VAL A 30 0.49 -6.64 -6.14
N PRO A 31 -0.62 -7.16 -6.71
CA PRO A 31 -0.80 -8.61 -6.85
C PRO A 31 -0.06 -9.22 -8.05
N SER A 32 0.61 -8.43 -8.89
CA SER A 32 1.29 -8.96 -10.09
C SER A 32 2.41 -9.97 -9.75
N HIS A 33 2.91 -10.69 -10.75
CA HIS A 33 4.07 -11.59 -10.63
C HIS A 33 5.40 -10.91 -10.97
N ASN A 34 5.40 -9.61 -11.29
CA ASN A 34 6.61 -8.89 -11.64
C ASN A 34 7.14 -8.15 -10.42
N HIS A 35 8.33 -8.52 -9.94
CA HIS A 35 8.95 -7.94 -8.74
C HIS A 35 9.11 -6.41 -8.82
N GLN A 36 9.39 -5.85 -10.00
CA GLN A 36 9.50 -4.40 -10.17
C GLN A 36 8.15 -3.71 -10.04
N LEU A 37 7.08 -4.33 -10.54
CA LEU A 37 5.72 -3.79 -10.38
C LEU A 37 5.24 -3.94 -8.94
N GLN A 38 5.49 -5.06 -8.28
CA GLN A 38 5.19 -5.25 -6.86
C GLN A 38 5.89 -4.18 -6.01
N LEU A 39 7.19 -3.98 -6.22
CA LEU A 39 7.97 -2.95 -5.53
C LEU A 39 7.42 -1.54 -5.80
N ALA A 40 7.24 -1.18 -7.07
CA ALA A 40 6.71 0.13 -7.44
C ALA A 40 5.30 0.35 -6.90
N GLY A 41 4.47 -0.70 -6.88
CA GLY A 41 3.12 -0.70 -6.34
C GLY A 41 3.12 -0.45 -4.84
N ALA A 42 3.88 -1.23 -4.08
CA ALA A 42 3.98 -1.08 -2.62
C ALA A 42 4.54 0.30 -2.21
N LEU A 43 5.59 0.78 -2.88
CA LEU A 43 6.13 2.12 -2.67
C LEU A 43 5.11 3.21 -3.01
N ALA A 44 4.35 3.05 -4.09
CA ALA A 44 3.30 3.99 -4.45
C ALA A 44 2.19 4.03 -3.41
N ILE A 45 1.74 2.87 -2.88
CA ILE A 45 0.78 2.84 -1.78
C ILE A 45 1.33 3.53 -0.54
N ALA A 46 2.58 3.28 -0.15
CA ALA A 46 3.22 3.96 0.98
C ALA A 46 3.22 5.50 0.80
N ASN A 47 3.44 5.98 -0.43
CA ASN A 47 3.40 7.40 -0.75
C ASN A 47 1.97 7.99 -0.83
N PHE A 48 0.97 7.20 -1.22
CA PHE A 48 -0.43 7.61 -1.11
C PHE A 48 -0.92 7.68 0.34
N ALA A 49 -0.36 6.82 1.21
CA ALA A 49 -0.70 6.69 2.63
C ALA A 49 -0.04 7.77 3.52
N ARG A 50 0.02 9.03 3.06
CA ARG A 50 0.71 10.12 3.78
C ARG A 50 -0.23 11.09 4.50
N ASN A 51 -1.54 10.89 4.39
CA ASN A 51 -2.55 11.61 5.17
C ASN A 51 -3.68 10.68 5.58
N ASP A 52 -4.38 11.06 6.66
CA ASP A 52 -5.42 10.23 7.27
C ASP A 52 -6.55 9.88 6.29
N GLY A 53 -7.01 10.84 5.47
CA GLY A 53 -8.09 10.61 4.52
C GLY A 53 -7.77 9.52 3.51
N ASN A 54 -6.57 9.56 2.92
CA ASN A 54 -6.12 8.56 1.97
C ASN A 54 -5.91 7.20 2.66
N CYS A 55 -5.30 7.19 3.85
CA CYS A 55 -5.10 5.97 4.63
C CYS A 55 -6.41 5.27 4.95
N ILE A 56 -7.40 6.01 5.45
CA ILE A 56 -8.72 5.48 5.81
C ILE A 56 -9.41 4.90 4.57
N HIS A 57 -9.44 5.66 3.47
CA HIS A 57 -10.04 5.20 2.22
C HIS A 57 -9.38 3.90 1.72
N MET A 58 -8.05 3.82 1.74
CA MET A 58 -7.34 2.64 1.25
C MET A 58 -7.57 1.41 2.13
N VAL A 59 -7.63 1.57 3.46
CA VAL A 59 -7.99 0.47 4.37
C VAL A 59 -9.41 -0.01 4.10
N ASP A 60 -10.37 0.92 3.94
CA ASP A 60 -11.78 0.59 3.67
C ASP A 60 -11.99 -0.08 2.31
N THR A 61 -11.11 0.19 1.35
CA THR A 61 -11.13 -0.42 0.01
C THR A 61 -10.24 -1.67 -0.11
N GLY A 62 -9.73 -2.18 1.02
CA GLY A 62 -9.11 -3.50 1.11
C GLY A 62 -7.66 -3.58 0.63
N ILE A 63 -6.90 -2.48 0.64
CA ILE A 63 -5.47 -2.53 0.27
C ILE A 63 -4.65 -3.42 1.19
N VAL A 64 -5.05 -3.51 2.47
CA VAL A 64 -4.33 -4.25 3.52
C VAL A 64 -4.21 -5.71 3.13
N GLN A 65 -5.32 -6.32 2.68
CA GLN A 65 -5.35 -7.72 2.26
C GLN A 65 -4.37 -7.99 1.11
N LYS A 66 -4.32 -7.10 0.11
CA LYS A 66 -3.38 -7.22 -1.03
C LYS A 66 -1.92 -7.12 -0.61
N LEU A 67 -1.61 -6.29 0.39
CA LEU A 67 -0.26 -6.15 0.93
C LEU A 67 0.14 -7.38 1.77
N LEU A 68 -0.79 -7.96 2.53
CA LEU A 68 -0.53 -9.20 3.27
C LEU A 68 -0.28 -10.37 2.33
N GLU A 69 -1.11 -10.54 1.30
CA GLU A 69 -0.89 -11.55 0.24
C GLU A 69 0.42 -11.34 -0.52
N LEU A 70 0.85 -10.08 -0.68
CA LEU A 70 2.16 -9.78 -1.26
C LEU A 70 3.29 -10.23 -0.32
N LEU A 71 3.18 -9.99 0.98
CA LEU A 71 4.17 -10.41 1.96
C LEU A 71 4.28 -11.93 2.06
N ASP A 72 3.15 -12.63 2.10
CA ASP A 72 3.08 -14.10 2.16
C ASP A 72 3.84 -14.75 0.99
N ARG A 73 3.68 -14.23 -0.22
CA ARG A 73 4.42 -14.67 -1.43
C ARG A 73 5.93 -14.44 -1.36
N HIS A 74 6.42 -13.67 -0.38
CA HIS A 74 7.82 -13.32 -0.23
C HIS A 74 8.42 -13.81 1.11
N VAL A 75 7.79 -14.73 1.86
CA VAL A 75 8.31 -15.16 3.17
C VAL A 75 9.59 -16.02 3.07
N GLU A 76 9.63 -17.05 2.23
CA GLU A 76 10.73 -18.04 2.23
C GLU A 76 11.94 -17.60 1.36
N GLU A 77 11.71 -17.29 0.09
CA GLU A 77 12.74 -16.86 -0.88
C GLU A 77 12.35 -15.53 -1.55
N GLY A 78 11.84 -14.60 -0.75
CA GLY A 78 11.27 -13.35 -1.25
C GLY A 78 12.26 -12.23 -1.53
N ASN A 79 11.74 -11.17 -2.16
CA ASN A 79 12.49 -9.96 -2.43
C ASN A 79 12.40 -9.02 -1.21
N VAL A 80 13.50 -8.88 -0.47
CA VAL A 80 13.60 -8.03 0.74
C VAL A 80 13.17 -6.58 0.47
N THR A 81 13.46 -6.05 -0.73
CA THR A 81 13.06 -4.69 -1.10
C THR A 81 11.53 -4.58 -1.24
N VAL A 82 10.87 -5.62 -1.76
CA VAL A 82 9.41 -5.68 -1.84
C VAL A 82 8.80 -5.80 -0.45
N GLN A 83 9.35 -6.66 0.41
CA GLN A 83 8.93 -6.80 1.80
C GLN A 83 9.01 -5.45 2.53
N HIS A 84 10.16 -4.77 2.45
CA HIS A 84 10.37 -3.48 3.08
C HIS A 84 9.36 -2.43 2.60
N ALA A 85 9.09 -2.37 1.29
CA ALA A 85 8.11 -1.46 0.73
C ALA A 85 6.68 -1.77 1.21
N ALA A 86 6.29 -3.05 1.25
CA ALA A 86 4.98 -3.47 1.72
C ALA A 86 4.78 -3.18 3.22
N LEU A 87 5.78 -3.46 4.06
CA LEU A 87 5.79 -3.13 5.48
C LEU A 87 5.74 -1.61 5.71
N SER A 88 6.46 -0.83 4.89
CA SER A 88 6.41 0.64 4.94
C SER A 88 5.01 1.17 4.63
N ALA A 89 4.31 0.57 3.65
CA ALA A 89 2.93 0.90 3.36
C ALA A 89 2.00 0.56 4.54
N LEU A 90 2.10 -0.65 5.10
CA LEU A 90 1.28 -1.06 6.26
C LEU A 90 1.51 -0.15 7.47
N ARG A 91 2.77 0.21 7.77
CA ARG A 91 3.11 1.17 8.83
C ARG A 91 2.36 2.48 8.67
N ASN A 92 2.36 3.04 7.45
CA ASN A 92 1.70 4.32 7.17
C ASN A 92 0.17 4.20 7.27
N LEU A 93 -0.41 3.12 6.75
CA LEU A 93 -1.85 2.84 6.84
C LEU A 93 -2.33 2.67 8.28
N ALA A 94 -1.46 2.22 9.19
CA ALA A 94 -1.75 2.04 10.61
C ALA A 94 -1.66 3.33 11.44
N ILE A 95 -1.26 4.47 10.87
CA ILE A 95 -1.15 5.75 11.60
C ILE A 95 -2.52 6.19 12.15
N PRO A 96 -3.59 6.31 11.34
CA PRO A 96 -4.90 6.74 11.83
C PRO A 96 -5.47 5.75 12.84
N VAL A 97 -6.00 6.26 13.96
CA VAL A 97 -6.54 5.43 15.05
C VAL A 97 -7.65 4.50 14.55
N VAL A 98 -8.52 5.00 13.67
CA VAL A 98 -9.65 4.23 13.10
C VAL A 98 -9.21 3.05 12.23
N ASN A 99 -7.98 3.07 11.70
CA ASN A 99 -7.45 1.99 10.88
C ASN A 99 -6.89 0.85 11.72
N LYS A 100 -6.40 1.13 12.93
CA LYS A 100 -5.72 0.12 13.77
C LYS A 100 -6.60 -1.11 14.02
N ALA A 101 -7.85 -0.90 14.45
CA ALA A 101 -8.79 -1.99 14.70
C ALA A 101 -9.14 -2.77 13.43
N LYS A 102 -9.30 -2.08 12.30
CA LYS A 102 -9.59 -2.70 10.99
C LYS A 102 -8.42 -3.56 10.52
N MET A 103 -7.19 -3.07 10.66
CA MET A 103 -5.98 -3.79 10.27
C MET A 103 -5.71 -5.00 11.16
N LEU A 104 -5.97 -4.90 12.48
CA LEU A 104 -5.94 -6.05 13.38
C LEU A 104 -6.97 -7.11 12.98
N SER A 105 -8.19 -6.68 12.65
CA SER A 105 -9.25 -7.59 12.17
C SER A 105 -8.92 -8.25 10.83
N ALA A 106 -8.06 -7.63 10.03
CA ALA A 106 -7.55 -8.17 8.77
C ALA A 106 -6.35 -9.13 8.96
N GLY A 107 -5.92 -9.40 10.20
CA GLY A 107 -4.83 -10.34 10.49
C GLY A 107 -3.44 -9.77 10.28
N VAL A 108 -3.25 -8.44 10.29
CA VAL A 108 -1.93 -7.84 10.07
C VAL A 108 -0.88 -8.30 11.10
N ALA A 109 -1.31 -8.65 12.32
CA ALA A 109 -0.44 -9.12 13.40
C ALA A 109 -0.01 -10.58 13.24
N ASP A 110 -0.66 -11.36 12.36
CA ASP A 110 -0.33 -12.77 12.14
C ASP A 110 0.73 -12.94 11.04
N VAL A 111 0.89 -11.92 10.19
CA VAL A 111 1.79 -11.94 9.01
C VAL A 111 3.08 -11.13 9.26
N VAL A 112 3.04 -10.11 10.11
CA VAL A 112 4.14 -9.16 10.37
C VAL A 112 4.79 -9.44 11.72
#